data_AF-A0A257K1V9-F1
#
_entry.id   AF-A0A257K1V9-F1
#
_cell.length_a   1.000
_cell.length_b   1.000
_cell.length_c   1.000
_cell.angle_alpha   90.00
_cell.angle_beta   90.00
_cell.angle_gamma   90.00
#
_symmetry.space_group_name_H-M   'P 1'
#
loop_
_entity.id
_entity.type
_entity.pdbx_description
1 polymer ?
#
loop_
_entity_poly.entity_id
_entity_poly.type
_entity_poly.pdbx_seq_one_letter_code
_entity_poly.pdbx_strand_id
1 'polypeptide(L)'
;MISATPNTSIRRILKILIFSLLLIGSASAQPRIAFDTLEYTMAPVKKGAPASLNIPFRNTGDQPLIITSARGQGAPSISRPLDPIPPNGEGVLLFKMPTDFAGTTRQTVMVGTNIDDKIIVLSIKVTVYDVEKRRVSGVVTDSLTGLPMMNVWVSVLTDRTRYAETDPDGNYTIMAAPDESLMFRLEGMKGKIVKADQVEVNAALQDSGLGFRAREKMKSDVALRHTKVSVKDLNNANNPRYQFKRSSTTNVYVLYISATPALSDVDVSFQQTYKIVYNPYADHKPQYLRRYNRLVFKYLSKKYGKAWQEHVRKDAIGLDDFLK
;
A
#
# COMPACT_ATOMS: atom_id res chain seq x y z
N MET A 1 -12.40 -119.95 -13.88
CA MET A 1 -13.06 -119.18 -12.81
C MET A 1 -12.41 -117.81 -12.70
N ILE A 2 -13.18 -116.77 -13.01
CA ILE A 2 -13.36 -115.49 -12.28
C ILE A 2 -13.98 -114.53 -13.31
N SER A 3 -15.29 -114.33 -13.18
CA SER A 3 -16.11 -113.38 -13.92
C SER A 3 -16.07 -112.02 -13.22
N ALA A 4 -15.73 -110.96 -13.94
CA ALA A 4 -15.86 -109.59 -13.45
C ALA A 4 -17.25 -109.03 -13.84
N THR A 5 -18.06 -108.67 -12.85
CA THR A 5 -19.33 -107.94 -13.03
C THR A 5 -19.08 -106.41 -13.08
N PRO A 6 -19.79 -105.64 -13.93
CA PRO A 6 -19.61 -104.20 -14.03
C PRO A 6 -20.36 -103.44 -12.93
N ASN A 7 -19.67 -102.52 -12.25
CA ASN A 7 -20.22 -101.70 -11.16
C ASN A 7 -21.06 -100.52 -11.71
N THR A 8 -22.37 -100.64 -11.58
CA THR A 8 -23.36 -99.57 -11.75
C THR A 8 -23.34 -98.61 -10.56
N SER A 9 -22.48 -97.59 -10.60
CA SER A 9 -22.48 -96.49 -9.61
C SER A 9 -22.29 -95.10 -10.23
N ILE A 10 -22.69 -94.90 -11.49
CA ILE A 10 -22.69 -93.59 -12.16
C ILE A 10 -24.13 -93.28 -12.57
N ARG A 11 -24.94 -92.74 -11.65
CA ARG A 11 -26.20 -92.01 -11.97
C ARG A 11 -26.93 -91.33 -10.80
N ARG A 12 -26.39 -91.27 -9.57
CA ARG A 12 -27.11 -90.66 -8.43
C ARG A 12 -26.33 -89.74 -7.48
N ILE A 13 -25.24 -89.10 -7.92
CA ILE A 13 -24.57 -88.04 -7.14
C ILE A 13 -24.33 -86.77 -7.98
N LEU A 14 -25.24 -86.48 -8.91
CA LEU A 14 -25.28 -85.24 -9.69
C LEU A 14 -26.46 -84.36 -9.25
N LYS A 15 -26.57 -84.09 -7.93
CA LYS A 15 -27.51 -83.10 -7.34
C LYS A 15 -26.99 -82.48 -6.03
N ILE A 16 -25.67 -82.41 -5.83
CA ILE A 16 -25.05 -81.59 -4.77
C ILE A 16 -23.80 -80.94 -5.38
N LEU A 17 -24.01 -80.08 -6.38
CA LEU A 17 -22.96 -79.23 -6.97
C LEU A 17 -23.54 -77.87 -7.40
N ILE A 18 -24.52 -77.36 -6.67
CA ILE A 18 -25.11 -76.02 -6.84
C ILE A 18 -25.53 -75.50 -5.45
N PHE A 19 -24.60 -75.44 -4.50
CA PHE A 19 -24.76 -74.63 -3.27
C PHE A 19 -23.45 -74.44 -2.48
N SER A 20 -22.30 -74.34 -3.15
CA SER A 20 -21.19 -73.57 -2.57
C SER A 20 -21.41 -72.12 -3.00
N LEU A 21 -22.42 -71.53 -2.36
CA LEU A 21 -22.79 -70.14 -2.45
C LEU A 21 -21.51 -69.30 -2.31
N LEU A 22 -21.22 -68.57 -3.38
CA LEU A 22 -20.26 -67.49 -3.45
C LEU A 22 -20.45 -66.61 -2.20
N LEU A 23 -19.58 -66.74 -1.19
CA LEU A 23 -19.34 -65.66 -0.24
C LEU A 23 -18.57 -64.58 -1.01
N ILE A 24 -19.25 -63.91 -1.95
CA ILE A 24 -18.88 -62.54 -2.27
C ILE A 24 -19.21 -61.79 -0.99
N GLY A 25 -18.19 -61.49 -0.19
CA GLY A 25 -18.35 -60.53 0.88
C GLY A 25 -18.95 -59.27 0.27
N SER A 26 -20.17 -58.92 0.68
CA SER A 26 -20.77 -57.66 0.31
C SER A 26 -19.82 -56.57 0.81
N ALA A 27 -19.06 -55.95 -0.09
CA ALA A 27 -18.44 -54.68 0.19
C ALA A 27 -19.60 -53.74 0.53
N SER A 28 -19.76 -53.44 1.83
CA SER A 28 -20.83 -52.56 2.27
C SER A 28 -20.57 -51.19 1.63
N ALA A 29 -21.56 -50.70 0.89
CA ALA A 29 -21.46 -49.39 0.27
C ALA A 29 -21.35 -48.34 1.38
N GLN A 30 -20.31 -47.52 1.34
CA GLN A 30 -19.94 -46.57 2.39
C GLN A 30 -19.46 -45.25 1.78
N PRO A 31 -19.87 -44.10 2.34
CA PRO A 31 -19.24 -42.83 2.01
C PRO A 31 -17.77 -42.88 2.41
N ARG A 32 -16.88 -42.31 1.57
CA ARG A 32 -15.46 -42.18 1.89
C ARG A 32 -14.99 -40.81 1.46
N ILE A 33 -14.21 -40.15 2.30
CA ILE A 33 -13.63 -38.85 2.00
C ILE A 33 -12.12 -38.99 1.86
N ALA A 34 -11.56 -38.35 0.83
CA ALA A 34 -10.12 -38.24 0.62
C ALA A 34 -9.73 -36.76 0.51
N PHE A 35 -8.68 -36.39 1.24
CA PHE A 35 -7.94 -35.15 1.06
C PHE A 35 -6.58 -35.52 0.46
N ASP A 36 -6.03 -34.66 -0.40
CA ASP A 36 -4.67 -34.86 -0.94
C ASP A 36 -3.62 -34.81 0.18
N THR A 37 -3.86 -33.99 1.19
CA THR A 37 -3.04 -33.85 2.39
C THR A 37 -3.90 -33.44 3.58
N LEU A 38 -3.45 -33.79 4.79
CA LEU A 38 -4.02 -33.28 6.04
C LEU A 38 -3.23 -32.08 6.58
N GLU A 39 -2.10 -31.75 5.98
CA GLU A 39 -1.26 -30.61 6.35
C GLU A 39 -1.20 -29.59 5.22
N TYR A 40 -1.54 -28.34 5.54
CA TYR A 40 -1.51 -27.21 4.63
C TYR A 40 -0.60 -26.12 5.18
N THR A 41 0.15 -25.47 4.29
CA THR A 41 0.89 -24.25 4.63
C THR A 41 0.41 -23.14 3.70
N MET A 42 -0.14 -22.09 4.29
CA MET A 42 -0.53 -20.89 3.55
C MET A 42 0.71 -20.07 3.20
N ALA A 43 0.66 -19.37 2.06
CA ALA A 43 1.63 -18.31 1.80
C ALA A 43 1.56 -17.26 2.93
N PRO A 44 2.68 -16.61 3.29
CA PRO A 44 2.67 -15.55 4.29
C PRO A 44 1.67 -14.45 3.94
N VAL A 45 0.87 -14.02 4.91
CA VAL A 45 -0.17 -13.01 4.73
C VAL A 45 0.22 -11.74 5.48
N LYS A 46 0.00 -10.58 4.87
CA LYS A 46 0.19 -9.30 5.57
C LYS A 46 -0.85 -9.16 6.68
N LYS A 47 -0.44 -8.63 7.84
CA LYS A 47 -1.35 -8.29 8.92
C LYS A 47 -2.53 -7.44 8.42
N GLY A 48 -3.75 -7.83 8.79
CA GLY A 48 -5.00 -7.20 8.36
C GLY A 48 -5.48 -7.56 6.95
N ALA A 49 -4.68 -8.29 6.14
CA ALA A 49 -5.13 -8.80 4.85
C ALA A 49 -5.96 -10.09 5.02
N PRO A 50 -6.94 -10.35 4.13
CA PRO A 50 -7.74 -11.56 4.23
C PRO A 50 -6.89 -12.82 4.08
N ALA A 51 -6.92 -13.71 5.08
CA ALA A 51 -6.37 -15.05 4.97
C ALA A 51 -7.50 -16.02 4.60
N SER A 52 -7.38 -16.68 3.44
CA SER A 52 -8.33 -17.68 2.98
C SER A 52 -7.62 -18.85 2.29
N LEU A 53 -8.11 -20.06 2.49
CA LEU A 53 -7.59 -21.27 1.88
C LEU A 53 -8.75 -22.19 1.47
N ASN A 54 -8.76 -22.59 0.19
CA ASN A 54 -9.64 -23.65 -0.30
C ASN A 54 -8.97 -25.00 -0.05
N ILE A 55 -9.70 -25.89 0.61
CA ILE A 55 -9.26 -27.24 0.96
C ILE A 55 -10.13 -28.21 0.15
N PRO A 56 -9.66 -28.69 -1.00
CA PRO A 56 -10.40 -29.64 -1.81
C PRO A 56 -10.45 -31.01 -1.13
N PHE A 57 -11.55 -31.72 -1.35
CA PHE A 57 -11.70 -33.11 -0.98
C PHE A 57 -12.55 -33.84 -2.02
N ARG A 58 -12.46 -35.17 -2.04
CA ARG A 58 -13.23 -36.03 -2.94
C ARG A 58 -13.99 -37.08 -2.16
N ASN A 59 -15.21 -37.37 -2.60
CA ASN A 59 -15.93 -38.56 -2.18
C ASN A 59 -15.41 -39.76 -2.98
N THR A 60 -14.59 -40.60 -2.37
CA THR A 60 -14.06 -41.83 -2.99
C THR A 60 -14.89 -43.07 -2.63
N GLY A 61 -16.04 -42.86 -2.00
CA GLY A 61 -17.00 -43.91 -1.68
C GLY A 61 -18.01 -44.13 -2.79
N ASP A 62 -18.87 -45.10 -2.56
CA ASP A 62 -19.98 -45.50 -3.44
C ASP A 62 -21.35 -45.05 -2.90
N GLN A 63 -21.36 -44.23 -1.84
CA GLN A 63 -22.55 -43.57 -1.28
C GLN A 63 -22.31 -42.05 -1.14
N PRO A 64 -23.38 -41.22 -1.08
CA PRO A 64 -23.25 -39.78 -0.85
C PRO A 64 -22.55 -39.43 0.46
N LEU A 65 -21.56 -38.54 0.37
CA LEU A 65 -20.80 -38.01 1.50
C LEU A 65 -21.42 -36.71 1.98
N ILE A 66 -21.74 -36.64 3.28
CA ILE A 66 -22.26 -35.42 3.92
C ILE A 66 -21.20 -34.91 4.89
N ILE A 67 -20.81 -33.65 4.76
CA ILE A 67 -20.01 -32.98 5.79
C ILE A 67 -20.97 -32.52 6.88
N THR A 68 -20.96 -33.14 8.05
CA THR A 68 -21.90 -32.81 9.15
C THR A 68 -21.43 -31.58 9.93
N SER A 69 -20.12 -31.42 10.08
CA SER A 69 -19.52 -30.25 10.74
C SER A 69 -18.14 -29.93 10.17
N ALA A 70 -17.77 -28.65 10.20
CA ALA A 70 -16.41 -28.20 9.92
C ALA A 70 -16.12 -27.04 10.86
N ARG A 71 -15.15 -27.19 11.76
CA ARG A 71 -14.87 -26.19 12.82
C ARG A 71 -13.38 -26.01 13.02
N GLY A 72 -12.94 -24.76 13.14
CA GLY A 72 -11.59 -24.40 13.57
C GLY A 72 -11.52 -24.23 15.10
N GLN A 73 -10.32 -24.19 15.64
CA GLN A 73 -10.10 -23.78 17.04
C GLN A 73 -10.00 -22.25 17.14
N GLY A 74 -10.88 -21.63 17.93
CA GLY A 74 -10.80 -20.19 18.21
C GLY A 74 -11.31 -19.33 17.05
N ALA A 75 -10.46 -18.42 16.55
CA ALA A 75 -10.83 -17.36 15.61
C ALA A 75 -11.15 -17.78 14.15
N PRO A 76 -10.63 -18.89 13.58
CA PRO A 76 -10.93 -19.27 12.20
C PRO A 76 -12.41 -19.64 11.99
N SER A 77 -12.92 -19.34 10.80
CA SER A 77 -14.22 -19.79 10.30
C SER A 77 -14.05 -20.76 9.13
N ILE A 78 -14.87 -21.82 9.11
CA ILE A 78 -14.82 -22.85 8.07
C ILE A 78 -16.19 -22.95 7.41
N SER A 79 -16.26 -22.66 6.11
CA SER A 79 -17.45 -22.93 5.31
C SER A 79 -17.36 -24.31 4.68
N ARG A 80 -18.49 -25.01 4.60
CA ARG A 80 -18.61 -26.36 4.03
C ARG A 80 -19.76 -26.43 3.04
N PRO A 81 -19.77 -27.42 2.12
CA PRO A 81 -20.95 -27.77 1.35
C PRO A 81 -22.10 -28.17 2.29
N LEU A 82 -23.31 -27.72 1.94
CA LEU A 82 -24.53 -28.11 2.65
C LEU A 82 -25.18 -29.32 1.99
N ASP A 83 -25.08 -29.41 0.67
CA ASP A 83 -25.59 -30.54 -0.11
C ASP A 83 -24.68 -31.76 -0.01
N PRO A 84 -25.23 -32.99 -0.09
CA PRO A 84 -24.44 -34.21 -0.18
C PRO A 84 -23.54 -34.23 -1.41
N ILE A 85 -22.31 -34.70 -1.23
CA ILE A 85 -21.35 -34.88 -2.33
C ILE A 85 -21.56 -36.29 -2.93
N PRO A 86 -21.93 -36.41 -4.22
CA PRO A 86 -22.20 -37.70 -4.83
C PRO A 86 -20.94 -38.58 -4.88
N PRO A 87 -21.06 -39.91 -5.10
CA PRO A 87 -19.93 -40.79 -5.36
C PRO A 87 -19.01 -40.24 -6.46
N ASN A 88 -17.69 -40.27 -6.23
CA ASN A 88 -16.66 -39.66 -7.08
C ASN A 88 -16.72 -38.13 -7.22
N GLY A 89 -17.68 -37.46 -6.57
CA GLY A 89 -17.83 -36.01 -6.57
C GLY A 89 -16.76 -35.31 -5.74
N GLU A 90 -16.58 -34.03 -6.01
CA GLU A 90 -15.61 -33.16 -5.32
C GLU A 90 -16.32 -32.11 -4.48
N GLY A 91 -15.68 -31.68 -3.41
CA GLY A 91 -16.12 -30.60 -2.54
C GLY A 91 -14.96 -29.76 -2.06
N VAL A 92 -15.28 -28.59 -1.47
CA VAL A 92 -14.27 -27.66 -0.95
C VAL A 92 -14.69 -27.18 0.43
N LEU A 93 -13.78 -27.24 1.39
CA LEU A 93 -13.88 -26.47 2.64
C LEU A 93 -13.16 -25.13 2.47
N LEU A 94 -13.81 -24.03 2.85
CA LEU A 94 -13.21 -22.70 2.80
C LEU A 94 -12.79 -22.28 4.21
N PHE A 95 -11.49 -22.33 4.48
CA PHE A 95 -10.89 -21.81 5.70
C PHE A 95 -10.69 -20.31 5.58
N LYS A 96 -11.11 -19.55 6.59
CA LYS A 96 -10.84 -18.11 6.72
C LYS A 96 -10.40 -17.79 8.14
N MET A 97 -9.45 -16.87 8.30
CA MET A 97 -8.97 -16.46 9.63
C MET A 97 -8.66 -14.96 9.66
N PRO A 98 -8.96 -14.25 10.76
CA PRO A 98 -8.45 -12.90 10.98
C PRO A 98 -6.92 -12.92 11.12
N THR A 99 -6.28 -11.82 10.70
CA THR A 99 -4.81 -11.67 10.64
C THR A 99 -4.37 -10.40 11.37
N ASP A 100 -5.01 -10.05 12.48
CA ASP A 100 -4.73 -8.87 13.31
C ASP A 100 -3.50 -9.04 14.22
N PHE A 101 -2.83 -10.19 14.16
CA PHE A 101 -1.60 -10.50 14.87
C PHE A 101 -0.41 -10.61 13.92
N ALA A 102 0.81 -10.66 14.47
CA ALA A 102 2.03 -10.98 13.73
C ALA A 102 2.65 -12.25 14.31
N GLY A 103 3.22 -13.10 13.46
CA GLY A 103 3.84 -14.36 13.83
C GLY A 103 3.28 -15.56 13.07
N THR A 104 3.79 -16.74 13.41
CA THR A 104 3.34 -18.01 12.82
C THR A 104 2.48 -18.77 13.81
N THR A 105 1.34 -19.27 13.36
CA THR A 105 0.43 -20.11 14.13
C THR A 105 0.06 -21.37 13.36
N ARG A 106 -0.31 -22.42 14.08
CA ARG A 106 -0.84 -23.66 13.52
C ARG A 106 -2.29 -23.78 13.96
N GLN A 107 -3.19 -23.81 12.99
CA GLN A 107 -4.62 -23.93 13.21
C GLN A 107 -5.08 -25.35 12.93
N THR A 108 -5.98 -25.84 13.76
CA THR A 108 -6.58 -27.16 13.64
C THR A 108 -8.00 -27.03 13.12
N VAL A 109 -8.34 -27.77 12.07
CA VAL A 109 -9.71 -27.87 11.53
C VAL A 109 -10.22 -29.28 11.73
N MET A 110 -11.35 -29.40 12.43
CA MET A 110 -12.05 -30.64 12.67
C MET A 110 -13.22 -30.76 11.69
N VAL A 111 -13.24 -31.85 10.93
CA VAL A 111 -14.27 -32.15 9.93
C VAL A 111 -15.02 -33.41 10.37
N GLY A 112 -16.30 -33.23 10.66
CA GLY A 112 -17.23 -34.34 10.88
C GLY A 112 -17.94 -34.69 9.58
N THR A 113 -18.21 -35.98 9.39
CA THR A 113 -18.93 -36.50 8.22
C THR A 113 -20.03 -37.46 8.67
N ASN A 114 -20.77 -38.04 7.72
CA ASN A 114 -21.65 -39.19 7.96
C ASN A 114 -20.90 -40.55 7.90
N ILE A 115 -19.56 -40.56 8.03
CA ILE A 115 -18.71 -41.76 8.04
C ILE A 115 -18.34 -42.10 9.49
N ASP A 116 -19.12 -42.98 10.14
CA ASP A 116 -18.93 -43.39 11.54
C ASP A 116 -18.66 -42.19 12.49
N ASP A 117 -18.18 -42.43 13.72
CA ASP A 117 -17.80 -41.37 14.66
C ASP A 117 -16.39 -40.79 14.39
N LYS A 118 -15.93 -40.85 13.13
CA LYS A 118 -14.58 -40.43 12.76
C LYS A 118 -14.51 -38.93 12.50
N ILE A 119 -13.81 -38.21 13.37
CA ILE A 119 -13.42 -36.82 13.14
C ILE A 119 -12.11 -36.77 12.35
N ILE A 120 -12.10 -36.05 11.24
CA ILE A 120 -10.91 -35.80 10.45
C ILE A 120 -10.28 -34.50 10.91
N VAL A 121 -8.98 -34.52 11.15
CA VAL A 121 -8.24 -33.37 11.67
C VAL A 121 -7.26 -32.89 10.61
N LEU A 122 -7.41 -31.64 10.19
CA LEU A 122 -6.51 -30.94 9.28
C LEU A 122 -5.66 -29.94 10.06
N SER A 123 -4.40 -29.78 9.68
CA SER A 123 -3.48 -28.82 10.26
C SER A 123 -3.08 -27.76 9.24
N ILE A 124 -3.28 -26.49 9.57
CA ILE A 124 -3.03 -25.36 8.68
C ILE A 124 -2.01 -24.43 9.33
N LYS A 125 -0.81 -24.34 8.74
CA LYS A 125 0.20 -23.37 9.13
C LYS A 125 -0.09 -22.03 8.48
N VAL A 126 -0.22 -20.99 9.31
CA VAL A 126 -0.44 -19.61 8.87
C VAL A 126 0.69 -18.74 9.39
N THR A 127 1.34 -18.00 8.51
CA THR A 127 2.35 -17.00 8.88
C THR A 127 1.79 -15.61 8.54
N VAL A 128 1.66 -14.76 9.56
CA VAL A 128 1.26 -13.36 9.39
C VAL A 128 2.47 -12.47 9.64
N TYR A 129 2.80 -11.61 8.68
CA TYR A 129 3.89 -10.64 8.83
C TYR A 129 3.34 -9.24 9.02
N ASP A 130 3.96 -8.48 9.93
CA ASP A 130 3.75 -7.05 10.04
C ASP A 130 4.82 -6.34 9.21
N VAL A 131 4.43 -5.25 8.54
CA VAL A 131 5.38 -4.46 7.75
C VAL A 131 5.77 -3.26 8.59
N GLU A 132 7.01 -3.24 9.06
CA GLU A 132 7.50 -2.12 9.86
C GLU A 132 7.46 -0.83 9.07
N LYS A 133 6.85 0.19 9.69
CA LYS A 133 6.82 1.54 9.15
C LYS A 133 8.18 2.18 9.40
N ARG A 134 8.68 2.90 8.40
CA ARG A 134 9.94 3.63 8.48
C ARG A 134 9.75 5.08 8.05
N ARG A 135 10.74 5.92 8.39
CA ARG A 135 10.80 7.28 7.86
C ARG A 135 11.12 7.20 6.37
N VAL A 136 10.22 7.76 5.57
CA VAL A 136 10.40 8.02 4.14
C VAL A 136 10.47 9.53 3.97
N SER A 137 11.52 10.00 3.31
CA SER A 137 11.76 11.42 3.06
C SER A 137 11.90 11.66 1.57
N GLY A 138 11.84 12.91 1.15
CA GLY A 138 12.09 13.27 -0.23
C GLY A 138 11.79 14.74 -0.50
N VAL A 139 11.95 15.12 -1.75
CA VAL A 139 11.68 16.47 -2.25
C VAL A 139 10.54 16.40 -3.26
N VAL A 140 9.58 17.30 -3.13
CA VAL A 140 8.57 17.54 -4.15
C VAL A 140 8.97 18.76 -4.97
N THR A 141 8.94 18.61 -6.29
CA THR A 141 9.26 19.66 -7.25
C THR A 141 8.11 19.90 -8.21
N ASP A 142 8.09 21.09 -8.80
CA ASP A 142 7.25 21.39 -9.94
C ASP A 142 7.88 20.73 -11.17
N SER A 143 7.10 19.92 -11.89
CA SER A 143 7.62 19.13 -13.01
C SER A 143 8.01 19.96 -14.24
N LEU A 144 7.55 21.21 -14.33
CA LEU A 144 7.86 22.12 -15.43
C LEU A 144 9.18 22.85 -15.16
N THR A 145 9.32 23.38 -13.95
CA THR A 145 10.43 24.27 -13.57
C THR A 145 11.55 23.55 -12.82
N GLY A 146 11.27 22.37 -12.25
CA GLY A 146 12.16 21.66 -11.33
C GLY A 146 12.33 22.34 -9.98
N LEU A 147 11.60 23.42 -9.69
CA LEU A 147 11.70 24.15 -8.44
C LEU A 147 11.01 23.38 -7.31
N PRO A 148 11.53 23.44 -6.07
CA PRO A 148 10.88 22.82 -4.93
C PRO A 148 9.48 23.41 -4.67
N MET A 149 8.55 22.55 -4.26
CA MET A 149 7.18 22.94 -3.99
C MET A 149 6.88 22.84 -2.50
N MET A 150 6.54 23.97 -1.90
CA MET A 150 6.04 24.08 -0.53
C MET A 150 4.53 23.78 -0.47
N ASN A 151 4.03 23.41 0.71
CA ASN A 151 2.61 23.19 1.00
C ASN A 151 1.96 22.01 0.23
N VAL A 152 2.77 21.09 -0.29
CA VAL A 152 2.28 19.86 -0.90
C VAL A 152 1.91 18.87 0.20
N TRP A 153 0.66 18.44 0.20
CA TRP A 153 0.18 17.38 1.07
C TRP A 153 0.70 16.03 0.60
N VAL A 154 1.54 15.41 1.42
CA VAL A 154 2.04 14.05 1.21
C VAL A 154 1.36 13.14 2.22
N SER A 155 0.57 12.18 1.75
CA SER A 155 -0.23 11.30 2.62
C SER A 155 -0.06 9.83 2.24
N VAL A 156 -0.24 8.92 3.19
CA VAL A 156 -0.37 7.50 2.85
C VAL A 156 -1.72 7.31 2.15
N LEU A 157 -1.70 6.72 0.94
CA LEU A 157 -2.87 6.62 0.07
C LEU A 157 -4.08 5.96 0.76
N THR A 158 -3.82 4.87 1.49
CA THR A 158 -4.82 4.06 2.19
C THR A 158 -5.18 4.58 3.58
N ASP A 159 -4.42 5.54 4.11
CA ASP A 159 -4.60 6.11 5.44
C ASP A 159 -4.21 7.59 5.42
N ARG A 160 -5.18 8.43 5.03
CA ARG A 160 -4.97 9.87 4.86
C ARG A 160 -4.75 10.62 6.17
N THR A 161 -4.91 9.96 7.32
CA THR A 161 -4.59 10.55 8.64
C THR A 161 -3.09 10.63 8.87
N ARG A 162 -2.31 9.76 8.20
CA ARG A 162 -0.85 9.88 8.12
C ARG A 162 -0.47 10.78 6.96
N TYR A 163 -0.10 12.00 7.28
CA TYR A 163 0.35 12.98 6.31
C TYR A 163 1.51 13.82 6.82
N ALA A 164 2.17 14.49 5.87
CA ALA A 164 3.13 15.54 6.07
C ALA A 164 2.87 16.63 5.01
N GLU A 165 3.41 17.81 5.25
CA GLU A 165 3.39 18.91 4.29
C GLU A 165 4.83 19.28 3.94
N THR A 166 5.07 19.65 2.68
CA THR A 166 6.42 20.03 2.24
C THR A 166 6.81 21.41 2.77
N ASP A 167 8.06 21.53 3.20
CA ASP A 167 8.66 22.78 3.64
C ASP A 167 8.99 23.75 2.46
N PRO A 168 9.50 24.96 2.71
CA PRO A 168 9.87 25.91 1.63
C PRO A 168 10.90 25.39 0.64
N ASP A 169 11.70 24.40 1.03
CA ASP A 169 12.71 23.74 0.22
C ASP A 169 12.15 22.45 -0.44
N GLY A 170 10.83 22.24 -0.36
CA GLY A 170 10.10 21.10 -0.94
C GLY A 170 10.28 19.78 -0.20
N ASN A 171 10.97 19.77 0.94
CA ASN A 171 11.26 18.54 1.67
C ASN A 171 10.05 18.08 2.47
N TYR A 172 9.88 16.76 2.57
CA TYR A 172 8.93 16.15 3.49
C TYR A 172 9.56 14.97 4.22
N THR A 173 8.92 14.53 5.31
CA THR A 173 9.20 13.24 5.93
C THR A 173 7.92 12.65 6.51
N ILE A 174 7.67 11.37 6.23
CA ILE A 174 6.46 10.65 6.65
C ILE A 174 6.79 9.22 7.11
N MET A 175 5.99 8.66 8.00
CA MET A 175 6.09 7.24 8.39
C MET A 175 5.25 6.38 7.45
N ALA A 176 5.91 5.54 6.64
CA ALA A 176 5.27 4.65 5.68
C ALA A 176 5.94 3.27 5.63
N ALA A 177 5.16 2.24 5.32
CA ALA A 177 5.66 0.90 5.05
C ALA A 177 6.11 0.77 3.56
N PRO A 178 7.11 -0.06 3.23
CA PRO A 178 7.62 -0.19 1.86
C PRO A 178 6.59 -0.58 0.78
N ASP A 179 5.51 -1.25 1.17
CA ASP A 179 4.45 -1.68 0.27
C ASP A 179 3.30 -0.67 0.11
N GLU A 180 3.27 0.36 0.98
CA GLU A 180 2.34 1.47 0.91
C GLU A 180 2.68 2.42 -0.26
N SER A 181 1.75 3.30 -0.59
CA SER A 181 1.94 4.33 -1.61
C SER A 181 1.67 5.69 -1.01
N LEU A 182 2.48 6.66 -1.40
CA LEU A 182 2.34 8.07 -1.04
C LEU A 182 1.52 8.78 -2.12
N MET A 183 0.54 9.55 -1.68
CA MET A 183 -0.26 10.46 -2.49
C MET A 183 0.22 11.89 -2.24
N PHE A 184 0.66 12.55 -3.30
CA PHE A 184 1.10 13.94 -3.33
C PHE A 184 -0.01 14.78 -3.93
N ARG A 185 -0.48 15.80 -3.20
CA ARG A 185 -1.58 16.68 -3.64
C ARG A 185 -1.30 18.12 -3.25
N LEU A 186 -1.59 19.01 -4.19
CA LEU A 186 -1.70 20.44 -3.97
C LEU A 186 -2.89 20.94 -4.78
N GLU A 187 -3.59 21.96 -4.28
CA GLU A 187 -4.70 22.57 -5.01
C GLU A 187 -4.24 23.08 -6.38
N GLY A 188 -5.05 22.89 -7.42
CA GLY A 188 -4.70 23.23 -8.80
C GLY A 188 -3.69 22.27 -9.48
N MET A 189 -3.06 21.35 -8.75
CA MET A 189 -2.11 20.38 -9.31
C MET A 189 -2.75 19.01 -9.55
N LYS A 190 -2.25 18.29 -10.55
CA LYS A 190 -2.59 16.88 -10.75
C LYS A 190 -1.97 16.05 -9.64
N GLY A 191 -2.80 15.37 -8.86
CA GLY A 191 -2.33 14.46 -7.81
C GLY A 191 -1.43 13.35 -8.37
N LYS A 192 -0.40 12.98 -7.60
CA LYS A 192 0.57 11.95 -7.99
C LYS A 192 0.64 10.86 -6.93
N ILE A 193 0.70 9.61 -7.36
CA ILE A 193 0.89 8.45 -6.47
C ILE A 193 2.26 7.85 -6.77
N VAL A 194 3.05 7.58 -5.72
CA VAL A 194 4.37 6.94 -5.83
C VAL A 194 4.49 5.86 -4.74
N LYS A 195 5.13 4.74 -5.06
CA LYS A 195 5.40 3.67 -4.08
C LYS A 195 6.42 4.14 -3.03
N ALA A 196 6.25 3.68 -1.79
CA ALA A 196 7.15 3.98 -0.67
C ALA A 196 8.26 2.91 -0.49
N ASP A 197 8.62 2.23 -1.58
CA ASP A 197 9.57 1.11 -1.62
C ASP A 197 11.02 1.55 -1.33
N GLN A 198 11.31 2.85 -1.45
CA GLN A 198 12.58 3.46 -1.08
C GLN A 198 12.47 4.36 0.18
N VAL A 199 13.59 4.55 0.90
CA VAL A 199 13.66 5.51 2.02
C VAL A 199 13.64 6.96 1.53
N GLU A 200 14.04 7.17 0.28
CA GLU A 200 14.00 8.45 -0.41
C GLU A 200 13.02 8.34 -1.58
N VAL A 201 11.97 9.16 -1.57
CA VAL A 201 10.93 9.15 -2.61
C VAL A 201 10.73 10.58 -3.09
N ASN A 202 11.25 10.89 -4.28
CA ASN A 202 11.10 12.22 -4.86
C ASN A 202 9.88 12.26 -5.78
N ALA A 203 9.17 13.39 -5.78
CA ALA A 203 8.01 13.60 -6.62
C ALA A 203 8.16 14.90 -7.43
N ALA A 204 7.55 14.89 -8.62
CA ALA A 204 7.44 16.05 -9.48
C ALA A 204 5.96 16.17 -9.87
N LEU A 205 5.30 17.26 -9.47
CA LEU A 205 3.88 17.49 -9.72
C LEU A 205 3.67 18.29 -10.99
N GLN A 206 2.61 17.94 -11.71
CA GLN A 206 2.18 18.63 -12.93
C GLN A 206 0.96 19.47 -12.59
N ASP A 207 0.84 20.63 -13.22
CA ASP A 207 -0.42 21.37 -13.25
C ASP A 207 -1.54 20.43 -13.74
N SER A 208 -2.71 20.54 -13.11
CA SER A 208 -3.92 19.85 -13.56
C SER A 208 -4.37 20.27 -14.96
N GLY A 209 -3.88 21.41 -15.46
CA GLY A 209 -4.26 22.00 -16.74
C GLY A 209 -5.65 22.62 -16.73
N LEU A 210 -6.27 22.75 -15.55
CA LEU A 210 -7.49 23.52 -15.32
C LEU A 210 -7.18 25.00 -15.04
N GLY A 211 -5.90 25.36 -14.89
CA GLY A 211 -5.37 26.71 -15.06
C GLY A 211 -4.81 26.89 -16.47
N PHE A 212 -5.02 28.07 -17.06
CA PHE A 212 -4.63 28.42 -18.43
C PHE A 212 -3.18 28.01 -18.77
N ARG A 213 -3.03 27.35 -19.92
CA ARG A 213 -1.76 26.80 -20.42
C ARG A 213 -0.72 27.88 -20.77
N ALA A 214 0.54 27.61 -20.45
CA ALA A 214 1.66 27.85 -21.35
C ALA A 214 2.69 26.70 -21.26
N ARG A 215 2.94 26.04 -22.39
CA ARG A 215 3.98 25.01 -22.61
C ARG A 215 5.35 25.69 -22.71
N GLU A 216 6.39 25.10 -22.10
CA GLU A 216 7.65 24.73 -22.79
C GLU A 216 8.53 23.85 -21.88
N LYS A 217 9.07 22.76 -22.42
CA LYS A 217 10.03 21.87 -21.75
C LYS A 217 11.37 22.60 -21.61
N MET A 218 11.92 22.74 -20.42
CA MET A 218 13.33 23.12 -20.25
C MET A 218 14.05 22.19 -19.27
N LYS A 219 15.23 21.71 -19.72
CA LYS A 219 16.17 20.92 -18.92
C LYS A 219 16.79 21.80 -17.84
N SER A 220 16.75 21.38 -16.57
CA SER A 220 17.46 22.06 -15.49
C SER A 220 18.68 21.25 -15.05
N ASP A 221 19.87 21.78 -15.36
CA ASP A 221 21.15 21.37 -14.77
C ASP A 221 21.32 21.98 -13.36
N VAL A 222 20.34 21.78 -12.47
CA VAL A 222 20.44 22.21 -11.07
C VAL A 222 20.74 20.98 -10.22
N ALA A 223 22.03 20.75 -9.97
CA ALA A 223 22.48 19.74 -9.03
C ALA A 223 21.88 20.04 -7.63
N LEU A 224 20.87 19.25 -7.26
CA LEU A 224 20.23 19.24 -5.95
C LEU A 224 21.30 18.96 -4.87
N ARG A 225 21.60 19.97 -4.05
CA ARG A 225 22.41 19.79 -2.83
C ARG A 225 21.48 19.61 -1.65
N HIS A 226 21.41 18.39 -1.12
CA HIS A 226 20.76 18.07 0.15
C HIS A 226 21.37 18.91 1.29
N THR A 227 20.56 19.65 2.05
CA THR A 227 21.03 20.26 3.30
C THR A 227 20.19 19.81 4.49
N LYS A 228 20.83 19.04 5.39
CA LYS A 228 20.39 18.75 6.75
C LYS A 228 20.05 20.06 7.48
N VAL A 229 18.84 20.19 8.03
CA VAL A 229 18.49 21.30 8.92
C VAL A 229 19.26 21.15 10.24
N SER A 230 20.06 22.16 10.61
CA SER A 230 20.89 22.15 11.82
C SER A 230 20.18 22.80 13.02
N VAL A 231 20.61 22.49 14.25
CA VAL A 231 20.14 23.17 15.49
C VAL A 231 20.33 24.69 15.40
N LYS A 232 21.39 25.13 14.71
CA LYS A 232 21.65 26.55 14.45
C LYS A 232 20.55 27.18 13.60
N ASP A 233 20.01 26.45 12.62
CA ASP A 233 18.90 26.92 11.78
C ASP A 233 17.62 27.10 12.59
N LEU A 234 17.31 26.15 13.49
CA LEU A 234 16.16 26.23 14.39
C LEU A 234 16.23 27.45 15.31
N ASN A 235 17.38 27.67 15.95
CA ASN A 235 17.58 28.80 16.88
C ASN A 235 17.53 30.17 16.17
N ASN A 236 17.74 30.21 14.86
CA ASN A 236 17.74 31.44 14.06
C ASN A 236 16.52 31.57 13.14
N ALA A 237 15.48 30.76 13.34
CA ALA A 237 14.30 30.74 12.47
C ALA A 237 13.64 32.13 12.31
N ASN A 238 13.66 32.92 13.39
CA ASN A 238 13.09 34.27 13.44
C ASN A 238 14.12 35.40 13.23
N ASN A 239 15.32 35.09 12.72
CA ASN A 239 16.36 36.08 12.43
C ASN A 239 16.41 36.40 10.92
N PRO A 240 15.95 37.59 10.49
CA PRO A 240 15.79 37.89 9.06
C PRO A 240 17.13 37.97 8.33
N ARG A 241 18.22 38.39 9.00
CA ARG A 241 19.56 38.41 8.39
C ARG A 241 20.10 37.00 8.18
N TYR A 242 19.84 36.10 9.13
CA TYR A 242 20.25 34.70 9.03
C TYR A 242 19.54 34.03 7.86
N GLN A 243 18.21 34.15 7.80
CA GLN A 243 17.41 33.52 6.76
C GLN A 243 17.72 34.11 5.39
N PHE A 244 18.00 35.40 5.29
CA PHE A 244 18.45 36.02 4.04
C PHE A 244 19.81 35.46 3.59
N LYS A 245 20.76 35.29 4.52
CA LYS A 245 22.05 34.66 4.22
C LYS A 245 21.89 33.20 3.79
N ARG A 246 20.95 32.46 4.38
CA ARG A 246 20.61 31.11 3.93
C ARG A 246 20.04 31.11 2.51
N SER A 247 19.07 31.96 2.18
CA SER A 247 18.58 32.12 0.80
C SER A 247 19.68 32.47 -0.21
N SER A 248 20.75 33.16 0.21
CA SER A 248 21.87 33.45 -0.68
C SER A 248 22.69 32.22 -1.09
N THR A 249 22.62 31.09 -0.37
CA THR A 249 23.35 29.86 -0.75
C THR A 249 22.69 29.12 -1.90
N THR A 250 21.36 29.24 -2.04
CA THR A 250 20.59 28.70 -3.17
C THR A 250 20.40 29.72 -4.29
N ASN A 251 20.79 30.98 -4.06
CA ASN A 251 20.57 32.12 -4.96
C ASN A 251 19.08 32.30 -5.34
N VAL A 252 18.17 31.88 -4.45
CA VAL A 252 16.72 32.07 -4.55
C VAL A 252 16.23 32.68 -3.24
N TYR A 253 15.56 33.82 -3.32
CA TYR A 253 15.11 34.58 -2.15
C TYR A 253 13.59 34.55 -2.02
N VAL A 254 13.09 34.49 -0.80
CA VAL A 254 11.65 34.65 -0.54
C VAL A 254 11.28 36.12 -0.63
N LEU A 255 10.09 36.46 -1.11
CA LEU A 255 9.56 37.81 -1.00
C LEU A 255 8.14 37.72 -0.43
N TYR A 256 7.97 38.24 0.79
CA TYR A 256 6.69 38.15 1.48
C TYR A 256 5.70 39.17 0.92
N ILE A 257 4.50 38.72 0.59
CA ILE A 257 3.41 39.53 0.00
C ILE A 257 2.17 39.47 0.90
N SER A 258 1.24 40.40 0.69
CA SER A 258 -0.10 40.27 1.27
C SER A 258 -0.84 39.10 0.61
N ALA A 259 -1.74 38.43 1.32
CA ALA A 259 -2.17 37.07 1.00
C ALA A 259 -3.05 36.89 -0.26
N THR A 260 -3.24 37.90 -1.12
CA THR A 260 -4.14 37.85 -2.30
C THR A 260 -3.83 38.98 -3.30
N PRO A 261 -4.05 38.83 -4.63
CA PRO A 261 -4.63 37.69 -5.35
C PRO A 261 -3.59 36.64 -5.79
N ALA A 262 -4.06 35.57 -6.46
CA ALA A 262 -3.24 34.53 -7.10
C ALA A 262 -2.19 35.12 -8.05
N LEU A 263 -1.09 34.39 -8.26
CA LEU A 263 0.02 34.83 -9.10
C LEU A 263 -0.43 34.98 -10.57
N SER A 264 -0.15 36.13 -11.16
CA SER A 264 -0.30 36.41 -12.59
C SER A 264 0.94 35.98 -13.39
N ASP A 265 0.84 35.96 -14.72
CA ASP A 265 1.99 35.68 -15.60
C ASP A 265 3.15 36.67 -15.39
N VAL A 266 2.83 37.91 -15.03
CA VAL A 266 3.82 38.94 -14.66
C VAL A 266 4.54 38.55 -13.37
N ASP A 267 3.80 38.03 -12.38
CA ASP A 267 4.36 37.60 -11.10
C ASP A 267 5.26 36.37 -11.25
N VAL A 268 4.87 35.42 -12.12
CA VAL A 268 5.69 34.26 -12.46
C VAL A 268 6.97 34.69 -13.16
N SER A 269 6.86 35.58 -14.15
CA SER A 269 8.01 36.13 -14.89
C SER A 269 8.96 36.89 -13.96
N PHE A 270 8.42 37.66 -13.01
CA PHE A 270 9.20 38.36 -11.99
C PHE A 270 9.99 37.37 -11.12
N GLN A 271 9.33 36.35 -10.57
CA GLN A 271 9.95 35.32 -9.74
C GLN A 271 11.11 34.61 -10.46
N GLN A 272 10.91 34.23 -11.72
CA GLN A 272 11.93 33.55 -12.54
C GLN A 272 13.12 34.45 -12.87
N THR A 273 12.84 35.69 -13.30
CA THR A 273 13.84 36.68 -13.73
C THR A 273 14.73 37.08 -12.57
N TYR A 274 14.12 37.36 -11.42
CA TYR A 274 14.82 37.93 -10.27
C TYR A 274 15.24 36.89 -9.22
N LYS A 275 14.94 35.60 -9.46
CA LYS A 275 15.17 34.48 -8.52
C LYS A 275 14.50 34.73 -7.17
N ILE A 276 13.22 35.09 -7.25
CA ILE A 276 12.35 35.36 -6.12
C ILE A 276 11.27 34.28 -6.03
N VAL A 277 10.83 33.95 -4.82
CA VAL A 277 9.63 33.15 -4.55
C VAL A 277 8.68 33.97 -3.69
N TYR A 278 7.48 34.23 -4.18
CA TYR A 278 6.45 34.93 -3.42
C TYR A 278 5.88 34.03 -2.33
N ASN A 279 5.77 34.56 -1.12
CA ASN A 279 5.16 33.84 -0.01
C ASN A 279 4.02 34.68 0.62
N PRO A 280 2.75 34.31 0.39
CA PRO A 280 1.59 34.95 1.03
C PRO A 280 1.32 34.45 2.45
N TYR A 281 1.88 33.30 2.84
CA TYR A 281 1.71 32.67 4.14
C TYR A 281 2.85 33.06 5.07
N ALA A 282 2.61 34.13 5.83
CA ALA A 282 3.60 34.69 6.73
C ALA A 282 3.34 34.28 8.18
N ASP A 283 3.93 33.16 8.63
CA ASP A 283 3.93 32.72 10.04
C ASP A 283 4.88 33.55 10.93
N HIS A 284 5.32 34.72 10.47
CA HIS A 284 6.22 35.61 11.20
C HIS A 284 5.56 36.94 11.55
N LYS A 285 6.02 37.55 12.65
CA LYS A 285 5.57 38.89 13.07
C LYS A 285 5.78 39.92 11.95
N PRO A 286 4.89 40.91 11.75
CA PRO A 286 5.01 41.91 10.68
C PRO A 286 6.37 42.62 10.60
N GLN A 287 6.99 42.90 11.75
CA GLN A 287 8.32 43.50 11.84
C GLN A 287 9.43 42.63 11.22
N TYR A 288 9.32 41.30 11.31
CA TYR A 288 10.26 40.37 10.71
C TYR A 288 10.15 40.44 9.19
N LEU A 289 8.91 40.38 8.67
CA LEU A 289 8.62 40.41 7.24
C LEU A 289 9.18 41.67 6.59
N ARG A 290 8.92 42.85 7.18
CA ARG A 290 9.47 44.14 6.70
C ARG A 290 11.01 44.14 6.72
N ARG A 291 11.63 43.63 7.78
CA ARG A 291 13.10 43.57 7.89
C ARG A 291 13.71 42.62 6.86
N TYR A 292 13.11 41.46 6.62
CA TYR A 292 13.57 40.49 5.63
C TYR A 292 13.40 41.03 4.21
N ASN A 293 12.19 41.47 3.84
CA ASN A 293 11.92 42.04 2.51
C ASN A 293 12.83 43.22 2.20
N ARG A 294 13.14 44.08 3.18
CA ARG A 294 14.11 45.16 3.00
C ARG A 294 15.51 44.67 2.60
N LEU A 295 15.94 43.50 3.06
CA LEU A 295 17.20 42.90 2.61
C LEU A 295 17.11 42.42 1.16
N VAL A 296 15.98 41.82 0.78
CA VAL A 296 15.69 41.37 -0.59
C VAL A 296 15.64 42.55 -1.55
N PHE A 297 14.93 43.64 -1.21
CA PHE A 297 14.88 44.85 -2.04
C PHE A 297 16.26 45.49 -2.23
N LYS A 298 17.09 45.51 -1.18
CA LYS A 298 18.49 45.96 -1.28
C LYS A 298 19.30 45.07 -2.22
N TYR A 299 19.13 43.75 -2.12
CA TYR A 299 19.78 42.81 -3.03
C TYR A 299 19.34 43.02 -4.48
N LEU A 300 18.02 43.11 -4.72
CA LEU A 300 17.48 43.32 -6.05
C LEU A 300 17.98 44.65 -6.64
N SER A 301 18.01 45.71 -5.84
CA SER A 301 18.52 47.01 -6.27
C SER A 301 20.01 46.98 -6.57
N LYS A 302 20.80 46.28 -5.74
CA LYS A 302 22.24 46.13 -5.95
C LYS A 302 22.57 45.31 -7.19
N LYS A 303 21.79 44.24 -7.48
CA LYS A 303 22.08 43.30 -8.56
C LYS A 303 21.45 43.69 -9.90
N TYR A 304 20.25 44.25 -9.87
CA TYR A 304 19.41 44.49 -11.06
C TYR A 304 19.02 45.97 -11.24
N GLY A 305 19.56 46.88 -10.41
CA GLY A 305 19.23 48.30 -10.49
C GLY A 305 17.75 48.58 -10.20
N LYS A 306 17.11 49.40 -11.02
CA LYS A 306 15.68 49.77 -10.86
C LYS A 306 14.71 48.89 -11.65
N ALA A 307 15.18 48.01 -12.53
CA ALA A 307 14.33 47.24 -13.46
C ALA A 307 13.27 46.36 -12.74
N TRP A 308 13.61 45.85 -11.55
CA TRP A 308 12.69 45.02 -10.76
C TRP A 308 11.52 45.82 -10.17
N GLN A 309 11.64 47.13 -9.99
CA GLN A 309 10.65 47.95 -9.27
C GLN A 309 9.34 48.12 -10.06
N GLU A 310 9.42 48.06 -11.38
CA GLU A 310 8.25 48.14 -12.27
C GLU A 310 7.37 46.90 -12.13
N HIS A 311 8.00 45.74 -12.12
CA HIS A 311 7.35 44.43 -12.25
C HIS A 311 7.08 43.73 -10.91
N VAL A 312 7.66 44.20 -9.80
CA VAL A 312 7.39 43.64 -8.48
C VAL A 312 5.96 43.92 -8.05
N ARG A 313 5.33 42.92 -7.44
CA ARG A 313 4.01 43.07 -6.80
C ARG A 313 3.98 44.24 -5.82
N LYS A 314 2.96 45.08 -5.97
CA LYS A 314 2.79 46.30 -5.17
C LYS A 314 2.41 46.00 -3.71
N ASP A 315 1.91 44.79 -3.44
CA ASP A 315 1.58 44.31 -2.10
C ASP A 315 2.74 43.59 -1.40
N ALA A 316 3.97 43.65 -1.96
CA ALA A 316 5.16 43.19 -1.27
C ALA A 316 5.35 43.97 0.04
N ILE A 317 5.43 43.25 1.16
CA ILE A 317 5.39 43.85 2.50
C ILE A 317 6.57 44.82 2.68
N GLY A 318 6.26 46.10 2.90
CA GLY A 318 7.24 47.17 3.13
C GLY A 318 7.90 47.72 1.85
N LEU A 319 7.36 47.45 0.66
CA LEU A 319 7.84 47.99 -0.61
C LEU A 319 7.64 49.51 -0.70
N ASP A 320 6.47 49.99 -0.29
CA ASP A 320 6.09 51.39 -0.23
C ASP A 320 7.08 52.23 0.60
N ASP A 321 7.51 51.71 1.74
CA ASP A 321 8.52 52.35 2.59
C ASP A 321 9.94 52.28 2.03
N PHE A 322 10.21 51.32 1.14
CA PHE A 322 11.53 51.15 0.53
C PHE A 322 11.76 52.04 -0.68
N LEU A 323 10.70 52.34 -1.44
CA LEU A 323 10.75 53.14 -2.67
C LEU A 323 10.62 54.65 -2.44
N LYS A 324 10.28 55.07 -1.21
CA LYS A 324 10.38 56.45 -0.75
C LYS A 324 11.84 56.85 -0.58
#